data_AF-A0A2N1FBC8-F1
#
_entry.id   AF-A0A2N1FBC8-F1
#
_cell.length_a   1.000
_cell.length_b   1.000
_cell.length_c   1.000
_cell.angle_alpha   90.00
_cell.angle_beta   90.00
_cell.angle_gamma   90.00
#
_symmetry.space_group_name_H-M   'P 1'
#
loop_
_entity.id
_entity.type
_entity.pdbx_description
1 polymer ?
#
loop_
_entity_poly.entity_id
_entity_poly.type
_entity_poly.pdbx_seq_one_letter_code
_entity_poly.pdbx_strand_id
1 'polypeptide(L)'
;MEKETLKNKLIEIQKQYLYQKKEHYILKCQEEHLKMIACNLTNYFTEQGFLKKYELPCFEEEIKMNRSIAFNKFQFLKEEEHILETMQKFQEININDFLIVLGQRITSATIKNEKAIPPINKEVYDASFEIFNAQITKAVRAFEKHSERITNNFWGKAIGNPAEKEKKVRSLLTNMLKNKTWWNVYYHYKHELVYEVRIASGHGARWKKEDLEFIGFVEPFFK
;
A
#
# COMPACT_ATOMS: atom_id res chain seq x y z
N MET A 1 16.03 -0.97 -18.54
CA MET A 1 16.41 -0.41 -17.23
C MET A 1 15.94 -1.35 -16.14
N GLU A 2 16.87 -1.85 -15.34
CA GLU A 2 16.59 -2.80 -14.28
C GLU A 2 15.94 -2.11 -13.07
N LYS A 3 15.17 -2.88 -12.28
CA LYS A 3 14.46 -2.39 -11.08
C LYS A 3 15.41 -1.72 -10.09
N GLU A 4 16.60 -2.29 -9.93
CA GLU A 4 17.61 -1.80 -8.98
C GLU A 4 18.21 -0.47 -9.45
N THR A 5 18.49 -0.33 -10.75
CA THR A 5 18.93 0.95 -11.35
C THR A 5 17.94 2.07 -11.09
N LEU A 6 16.64 1.81 -11.32
CA LEU A 6 15.59 2.81 -11.11
C LEU A 6 15.44 3.18 -9.63
N LYS A 7 15.48 2.19 -8.74
CA LYS A 7 15.45 2.41 -7.29
C LYS A 7 16.61 3.31 -6.87
N ASN A 8 17.84 3.01 -7.31
CA ASN A 8 19.02 3.79 -6.97
C ASN A 8 18.95 5.22 -7.50
N LYS A 9 18.37 5.40 -8.70
CA LYS A 9 18.11 6.74 -9.25
C LYS A 9 17.11 7.54 -8.40
N LEU A 10 16.04 6.92 -7.91
CA LEU A 10 15.07 7.56 -7.00
C LEU A 10 15.71 7.92 -5.64
N ILE A 11 16.55 7.04 -5.09
CA ILE A 11 17.33 7.29 -3.87
C ILE A 11 18.26 8.50 -4.09
N GLU A 12 18.91 8.58 -5.25
CA GLU A 12 19.79 9.70 -5.57
C GLU A 12 19.00 11.02 -5.67
N ILE A 13 17.85 11.04 -6.33
CA ILE A 13 16.95 12.22 -6.35
C ILE A 13 16.61 12.66 -4.92
N GLN A 14 16.25 11.70 -4.05
CA GLN A 14 15.91 11.98 -2.65
C GLN A 14 17.10 12.60 -1.90
N LYS A 15 18.31 12.04 -2.05
CA LYS A 15 19.54 12.58 -1.46
C LYS A 15 19.85 13.99 -1.94
N GLN A 16 19.69 14.24 -3.24
CA GLN A 16 19.97 15.55 -3.82
C GLN A 16 18.97 16.61 -3.37
N TYR A 17 17.67 16.27 -3.25
CA TYR A 17 16.69 17.18 -2.66
C TYR A 17 16.98 17.49 -1.19
N LEU A 18 17.42 16.49 -0.42
CA LEU A 18 17.83 16.71 0.97
C LEU A 18 19.05 17.64 1.05
N TYR A 19 20.08 17.41 0.22
CA TYR A 19 21.28 18.24 0.13
C TYR A 19 20.93 19.70 -0.25
N GLN A 20 20.01 19.88 -1.19
CA GLN A 20 19.54 21.20 -1.65
C GLN A 20 18.49 21.83 -0.70
N LYS A 21 18.13 21.17 0.40
CA LYS A 21 17.07 21.60 1.34
C LYS A 21 15.74 21.91 0.65
N LYS A 22 15.39 21.16 -0.40
CA LYS A 22 14.11 21.30 -1.09
C LYS A 22 12.99 20.70 -0.27
N GLU A 23 11.83 21.34 -0.25
CA GLU A 23 10.60 20.72 0.25
C GLU A 23 9.97 19.86 -0.85
N HIS A 24 9.92 18.55 -0.63
CA HIS A 24 9.33 17.62 -1.59
C HIS A 24 8.80 16.36 -0.89
N TYR A 25 7.66 15.83 -1.36
CA TYR A 25 7.00 14.67 -0.75
C TYR A 25 7.88 13.41 -0.75
N ILE A 26 8.80 13.28 -1.72
CA ILE A 26 9.71 12.12 -1.80
C ILE A 26 10.60 12.02 -0.55
N LEU A 27 10.86 13.12 0.15
CA LEU A 27 11.64 13.11 1.39
C LEU A 27 10.89 12.40 2.53
N LYS A 28 9.58 12.21 2.42
CA LYS A 28 8.75 11.42 3.36
C LYS A 28 8.68 9.94 2.99
N CYS A 29 9.21 9.56 1.83
CA CYS A 29 9.23 8.18 1.39
C CYS A 29 10.35 7.38 2.05
N GLN A 30 10.05 6.17 2.50
CA GLN A 30 11.06 5.20 2.91
C GLN A 30 11.52 4.35 1.71
N GLU A 31 12.59 3.59 1.86
CA GLU A 31 13.16 2.76 0.80
C GLU A 31 12.14 1.76 0.22
N GLU A 32 11.24 1.20 1.04
CA GLU A 32 10.16 0.32 0.58
C GLU A 32 9.28 0.99 -0.49
N HIS A 33 8.98 2.29 -0.33
CA HIS A 33 8.17 3.04 -1.29
C HIS A 33 8.93 3.24 -2.60
N LEU A 34 10.21 3.61 -2.53
CA LEU A 34 11.05 3.83 -3.71
C LEU A 34 11.24 2.52 -4.50
N LYS A 35 11.45 1.40 -3.78
CA LYS A 35 11.50 0.07 -4.37
C LYS A 35 10.18 -0.31 -5.05
N MET A 36 9.04 0.01 -4.43
CA MET A 36 7.73 -0.27 -5.02
C MET A 36 7.47 0.55 -6.29
N ILE A 37 7.78 1.85 -6.28
CA ILE A 37 7.71 2.71 -7.48
C ILE A 37 8.59 2.14 -8.58
N ALA A 38 9.84 1.81 -8.27
CA ALA A 38 10.78 1.26 -9.24
C ALA A 38 10.23 -0.05 -9.86
N CYS A 39 9.77 -0.97 -9.02
CA CYS A 39 9.14 -2.21 -9.48
C CYS A 39 7.92 -1.95 -10.38
N ASN A 40 7.03 -1.06 -9.96
CA ASN A 40 5.81 -0.77 -10.71
C ASN A 40 6.10 -0.13 -12.06
N LEU A 41 6.99 0.86 -12.11
CA LEU A 41 7.39 1.52 -13.35
C LEU A 41 8.12 0.57 -14.28
N THR A 42 9.10 -0.20 -13.79
CA THR A 42 9.80 -1.18 -14.62
C THR A 42 8.80 -2.15 -15.23
N ASN A 43 7.95 -2.77 -14.41
CA ASN A 43 6.97 -3.74 -14.91
C ASN A 43 5.97 -3.10 -15.89
N TYR A 44 5.50 -1.88 -15.65
CA TYR A 44 4.63 -1.18 -16.59
C TYR A 44 5.26 -1.02 -17.98
N PHE A 45 6.55 -0.68 -18.04
CA PHE A 45 7.25 -0.46 -19.30
C PHE A 45 7.79 -1.75 -19.96
N THR A 46 7.71 -2.91 -19.30
CA THR A 46 8.26 -4.17 -19.83
C THR A 46 7.24 -5.30 -19.95
N GLU A 47 6.18 -5.30 -19.14
CA GLU A 47 5.20 -6.37 -19.06
C GLU A 47 3.87 -5.91 -19.68
N GLN A 48 3.46 -6.58 -20.76
CA GLN A 48 2.17 -6.29 -21.39
C GLN A 48 1.03 -6.59 -20.41
N GLY A 49 0.11 -5.62 -20.25
CA GLY A 49 -1.06 -5.79 -19.39
C GLY A 49 -0.76 -5.70 -17.88
N PHE A 50 0.41 -5.20 -17.48
CA PHE A 50 0.76 -4.98 -16.06
C PHE A 50 -0.35 -4.30 -15.24
N LEU A 51 -1.05 -3.33 -15.84
CA LEU A 51 -2.12 -2.58 -15.16
C LEU A 51 -3.33 -3.44 -14.77
N LYS A 52 -3.52 -4.63 -15.37
CA LYS A 52 -4.61 -5.56 -15.02
C LYS A 52 -4.56 -6.00 -13.55
N LYS A 53 -3.38 -5.96 -12.92
CA LYS A 53 -3.23 -6.29 -11.48
C LYS A 53 -4.08 -5.40 -10.58
N TYR A 54 -4.48 -4.22 -11.04
CA TYR A 54 -5.30 -3.28 -10.29
C TYR A 54 -6.80 -3.38 -10.59
N GLU A 55 -7.25 -4.37 -11.37
CA GLU A 55 -8.68 -4.57 -11.66
C GLU A 55 -9.42 -5.18 -10.45
N LEU A 56 -8.74 -6.01 -9.67
CA LEU A 56 -9.30 -6.74 -8.54
C LEU A 56 -8.76 -6.26 -7.19
N PRO A 57 -9.58 -6.26 -6.13
CA PRO A 57 -11.01 -6.53 -6.12
C PRO A 57 -11.81 -5.43 -6.86
N CYS A 58 -13.01 -5.78 -7.31
CA CYS A 58 -13.96 -4.79 -7.80
C CYS A 58 -14.59 -4.05 -6.62
N PHE A 59 -14.73 -2.73 -6.74
CA PHE A 59 -15.43 -1.90 -5.77
C PHE A 59 -16.19 -0.82 -6.54
N GLU A 60 -17.50 -0.74 -6.34
CA GLU A 60 -18.38 0.14 -7.13
C GLU A 60 -18.12 1.62 -6.85
N GLU A 61 -17.77 1.97 -5.61
CA GLU A 61 -17.42 3.34 -5.23
C GLU A 61 -16.00 3.74 -5.66
N GLU A 62 -15.25 2.85 -6.29
CA GLU A 62 -13.92 3.17 -6.80
C GLU A 62 -14.00 4.09 -8.02
N ILE A 63 -13.32 5.22 -7.94
CA ILE A 63 -13.17 6.16 -9.04
C ILE A 63 -12.15 5.57 -10.02
N LYS A 64 -12.62 5.15 -11.20
CA LYS A 64 -11.76 4.63 -12.27
C LYS A 64 -10.91 5.76 -12.85
N MET A 65 -9.60 5.56 -12.80
CA MET A 65 -8.62 6.50 -13.36
C MET A 65 -7.88 5.85 -14.52
N ASN A 66 -7.47 6.68 -15.48
CA ASN A 66 -6.55 6.24 -16.50
C ASN A 66 -5.12 6.21 -15.95
N ARG A 67 -4.72 5.05 -15.39
CA ARG A 67 -3.39 4.85 -14.80
C ARG A 67 -2.25 5.07 -15.78
N SER A 68 -2.43 4.77 -17.07
CA SER A 68 -1.33 4.91 -18.04
C SER A 68 -0.84 6.35 -18.15
N ILE A 69 -1.72 7.34 -17.98
CA ILE A 69 -1.36 8.76 -17.94
C ILE A 69 -0.38 9.03 -16.80
N ALA A 70 -0.69 8.59 -15.58
CA ALA A 70 0.19 8.78 -14.43
C ALA A 70 1.54 8.07 -14.62
N PHE A 71 1.54 6.83 -15.12
CA PHE A 71 2.77 6.06 -15.35
C PHE A 71 3.66 6.68 -16.45
N ASN A 72 3.06 7.14 -17.56
CA ASN A 72 3.81 7.73 -18.67
C ASN A 72 4.50 9.04 -18.29
N LYS A 73 3.98 9.79 -17.29
CA LYS A 73 4.69 10.97 -16.77
C LYS A 73 6.06 10.65 -16.18
N PHE A 74 6.33 9.41 -15.79
CA PHE A 74 7.62 8.98 -15.27
C PHE A 74 8.57 8.42 -16.33
N GLN A 75 8.21 8.50 -17.62
CA GLN A 75 9.04 7.97 -18.71
C GLN A 75 10.46 8.58 -18.72
N PHE A 76 10.59 9.86 -18.35
CA PHE A 76 11.88 10.55 -18.24
C PHE A 76 12.87 9.85 -17.29
N LEU A 77 12.41 9.07 -16.30
CA LEU A 77 13.31 8.32 -15.42
C LEU A 77 14.14 7.29 -16.18
N LYS A 78 13.69 6.85 -17.36
CA LYS A 78 14.43 5.95 -18.27
C LYS A 78 15.28 6.70 -19.30
N GLU A 79 14.84 7.88 -19.70
CA GLU A 79 15.41 8.61 -20.84
C GLU A 79 16.53 9.56 -20.43
N GLU A 80 16.38 10.22 -19.28
CA GLU A 80 17.36 11.20 -18.81
C GLU A 80 18.54 10.52 -18.14
N GLU A 81 19.76 10.78 -18.56
CA GLU A 81 20.95 10.26 -17.88
C GLU A 81 21.42 11.21 -16.77
N HIS A 82 21.24 12.52 -16.96
CA HIS A 82 21.68 13.53 -16.02
C HIS A 82 20.73 13.65 -14.82
N ILE A 83 21.31 13.57 -13.62
CA ILE A 83 20.55 13.62 -12.37
C ILE A 83 19.84 14.97 -12.19
N LEU A 84 20.46 16.08 -12.58
CA LEU A 84 19.87 17.42 -12.41
C LEU A 84 18.62 17.61 -13.27
N GLU A 85 18.64 17.18 -14.53
CA GLU A 85 17.50 17.22 -15.45
C GLU A 85 16.39 16.27 -14.98
N THR A 86 16.77 15.06 -14.54
CA THR A 86 15.86 14.11 -13.91
C THR A 86 15.16 14.76 -12.70
N MET A 87 15.90 15.45 -11.84
CA MET A 87 15.35 16.11 -10.66
C MET A 87 14.40 17.25 -11.00
N GLN A 88 14.66 18.01 -12.07
CA GLN A 88 13.76 19.08 -12.53
C GLN A 88 12.43 18.49 -12.99
N LYS A 89 12.47 17.48 -13.86
CA LYS A 89 11.26 16.78 -14.32
C LYS A 89 10.52 16.09 -13.19
N PHE A 90 11.24 15.50 -12.23
CA PHE A 90 10.61 14.86 -11.06
C PHE A 90 9.90 15.87 -10.16
N GLN A 91 10.36 17.12 -10.10
CA GLN A 91 9.72 18.17 -9.30
C GLN A 91 8.36 18.60 -9.87
N GLU A 92 8.13 18.40 -11.16
CA GLU A 92 6.84 18.67 -11.83
C GLU A 92 5.80 17.56 -11.59
N ILE A 93 6.24 16.41 -11.09
CA ILE A 93 5.35 15.31 -10.76
C ILE A 93 4.59 15.65 -9.49
N ASN A 94 3.26 15.73 -9.60
CA ASN A 94 2.43 15.89 -8.41
C ASN A 94 2.35 14.59 -7.61
N ILE A 95 2.09 14.74 -6.31
CA ILE A 95 1.95 13.62 -5.38
C ILE A 95 0.84 12.63 -5.77
N ASN A 96 -0.21 13.06 -6.48
CA ASN A 96 -1.29 12.16 -6.88
C ASN A 96 -0.81 11.14 -7.92
N ASP A 97 -0.13 11.59 -8.97
CA ASP A 97 0.46 10.70 -9.97
C ASP A 97 1.48 9.76 -9.32
N PHE A 98 2.28 10.26 -8.37
CA PHE A 98 3.20 9.44 -7.59
C PHE A 98 2.48 8.36 -6.78
N LEU A 99 1.41 8.69 -6.05
CA LEU A 99 0.65 7.72 -5.27
C LEU A 99 -0.08 6.70 -6.16
N ILE A 100 -0.57 7.12 -7.33
CA ILE A 100 -1.18 6.22 -8.33
C ILE A 100 -0.15 5.20 -8.82
N VAL A 101 1.08 5.65 -9.13
CA VAL A 101 2.18 4.76 -9.53
C VAL A 101 2.64 3.88 -8.37
N LEU A 102 2.58 4.37 -7.13
CA LEU A 102 2.82 3.57 -5.93
C LEU A 102 1.78 2.46 -5.76
N GLY A 103 0.57 2.68 -6.29
CA GLY A 103 -0.50 1.70 -6.38
C GLY A 103 -1.79 2.09 -5.67
N GLN A 104 -1.93 3.35 -5.24
CA GLN A 104 -3.13 3.82 -4.56
C GLN A 104 -4.36 3.63 -5.46
N ARG A 105 -5.45 3.16 -4.86
CA ARG A 105 -6.78 3.13 -5.49
C ARG A 105 -7.64 4.21 -4.88
N ILE A 106 -8.46 4.88 -5.68
CA ILE A 106 -9.12 6.13 -5.29
C ILE A 106 -10.62 5.89 -5.09
N THR A 107 -11.15 6.46 -4.02
CA THR A 107 -12.56 6.59 -3.71
C THR A 107 -12.87 8.07 -3.43
N SER A 108 -14.13 8.41 -3.18
CA SER A 108 -14.54 9.80 -2.86
C SER A 108 -13.81 10.39 -1.65
N ALA A 109 -13.54 9.56 -0.63
CA ALA A 109 -12.90 9.99 0.63
C ALA A 109 -11.37 9.85 0.63
N THR A 110 -10.75 9.50 -0.49
CA THR A 110 -9.29 9.30 -0.60
C THR A 110 -8.51 10.58 -0.31
N ILE A 111 -7.45 10.43 0.49
CA ILE A 111 -6.42 11.46 0.64
C ILE A 111 -5.50 11.49 -0.57
N LYS A 112 -5.26 12.71 -1.05
CA LYS A 112 -4.56 13.04 -2.30
C LYS A 112 -3.38 13.99 -2.05
N ASN A 113 -2.72 13.81 -0.92
CA ASN A 113 -1.53 14.57 -0.54
C ASN A 113 -0.53 13.65 0.16
N GLU A 114 0.57 14.20 0.61
CA GLU A 114 1.65 13.48 1.31
C GLU A 114 1.20 12.66 2.54
N LYS A 115 0.06 12.97 3.19
CA LYS A 115 -0.49 12.14 4.28
C LYS A 115 -1.00 10.78 3.78
N ALA A 116 -1.21 10.62 2.47
CA ALA A 116 -1.60 9.36 1.83
C ALA A 116 -0.43 8.41 1.54
N ILE A 117 0.83 8.84 1.76
CA ILE A 117 1.97 7.94 1.68
C ILE A 117 1.70 6.79 2.68
N PRO A 118 1.64 5.53 2.20
CA PRO A 118 1.28 4.41 3.04
C PRO A 118 2.36 4.18 4.11
N PRO A 119 2.01 3.62 5.27
CA PRO A 119 3.01 3.09 6.19
C PRO A 119 3.74 1.90 5.55
N ILE A 120 4.95 1.61 6.00
CA ILE A 120 5.70 0.46 5.50
C ILE A 120 5.11 -0.85 6.04
N ASN A 121 5.21 -1.93 5.26
CA ASN A 121 4.59 -3.21 5.60
C ASN A 121 5.02 -3.74 6.98
N LYS A 122 6.28 -3.54 7.37
CA LYS A 122 6.80 -4.00 8.66
C LYS A 122 6.11 -3.30 9.84
N GLU A 123 5.92 -1.98 9.76
CA GLU A 123 5.30 -1.20 10.84
C GLU A 123 3.86 -1.65 11.08
N VAL A 124 3.05 -1.76 10.03
CA VAL A 124 1.66 -2.24 10.16
C VAL A 124 1.58 -3.70 10.57
N TYR A 125 2.54 -4.53 10.15
CA TYR A 125 2.63 -5.91 10.62
C TYR A 125 2.88 -5.95 12.12
N ASP A 126 3.90 -5.24 12.62
CA ASP A 126 4.24 -5.23 14.05
C ASP A 126 3.09 -4.67 14.90
N ALA A 127 2.49 -3.53 14.49
CA ALA A 127 1.36 -2.91 15.18
C ALA A 127 0.13 -3.83 15.26
N SER A 128 -0.05 -4.74 14.30
CA SER A 128 -1.15 -5.72 14.31
C SER A 128 -1.05 -6.74 15.45
N PHE A 129 0.18 -7.00 15.91
CA PHE A 129 0.45 -7.98 16.97
C PHE A 129 0.74 -7.32 18.32
N GLU A 130 0.36 -6.05 18.48
CA GLU A 130 0.28 -5.44 19.81
C GLU A 130 -0.72 -6.20 20.69
N ILE A 131 -0.36 -6.29 21.97
CA ILE A 131 -1.11 -7.00 22.99
C ILE A 131 -2.46 -6.30 23.18
N PHE A 132 -3.56 -7.05 23.05
CA PHE A 132 -4.91 -6.57 23.38
C PHE A 132 -5.22 -6.81 24.86
N ASN A 133 -4.82 -7.96 25.39
CA ASN A 133 -4.86 -8.32 26.81
C ASN A 133 -3.72 -9.31 27.11
N ALA A 134 -3.57 -9.77 28.35
CA ALA A 134 -2.48 -10.66 28.77
C ALA A 134 -2.29 -11.96 27.96
N GLN A 135 -3.22 -12.33 27.07
CA GLN A 135 -3.23 -13.61 26.35
C GLN A 135 -3.31 -13.50 24.82
N ILE A 136 -3.86 -12.41 24.26
CA ILE A 136 -4.10 -12.29 22.82
C ILE A 136 -3.72 -10.92 22.26
N THR A 137 -3.33 -10.90 20.99
CA THR A 137 -3.05 -9.70 20.22
C THR A 137 -4.32 -9.16 19.53
N LYS A 138 -4.30 -7.89 19.11
CA LYS A 138 -5.43 -7.26 18.39
C LYS A 138 -5.81 -8.03 17.13
N ALA A 139 -4.83 -8.45 16.33
CA ALA A 139 -5.07 -9.24 15.12
C ALA A 139 -5.67 -10.61 15.38
N VAL A 140 -5.20 -11.34 16.41
CA VAL A 140 -5.77 -12.66 16.75
C VAL A 140 -7.22 -12.54 17.18
N ARG A 141 -7.53 -11.55 18.05
CA ARG A 141 -8.92 -11.28 18.46
C ARG A 141 -9.82 -10.96 17.27
N ALA A 142 -9.34 -10.13 16.34
CA ALA A 142 -10.11 -9.81 15.15
C ALA A 142 -10.35 -11.06 14.30
N PHE A 143 -9.31 -11.87 14.07
CA PHE A 143 -9.42 -13.11 13.31
C PHE A 143 -10.47 -14.07 13.89
N GLU A 144 -10.48 -14.27 15.21
CA GLU A 144 -11.46 -15.15 15.87
C GLU A 144 -12.90 -14.72 15.56
N LYS A 145 -13.19 -13.42 15.65
CA LYS A 145 -14.52 -12.86 15.29
C LYS A 145 -14.92 -13.11 13.83
N HIS A 146 -13.96 -13.14 12.91
CA HIS A 146 -14.22 -13.44 11.51
C HIS A 146 -14.38 -14.95 11.27
N SER A 147 -13.63 -15.78 11.99
CA SER A 147 -13.68 -17.25 11.86
C SER A 147 -15.01 -17.87 12.30
N GLU A 148 -15.76 -17.17 13.15
CA GLU A 148 -17.10 -17.57 13.61
C GLU A 148 -18.20 -17.25 12.58
N ARG A 149 -17.91 -16.46 11.55
CA ARG A 149 -18.89 -16.09 10.53
C ARG A 149 -19.06 -17.22 9.53
N ILE A 150 -20.23 -17.84 9.54
CA ILE A 150 -20.60 -18.98 8.68
C ILE A 150 -20.55 -18.62 7.18
N THR A 151 -20.64 -17.34 6.84
CA THR A 151 -20.81 -16.87 5.46
C THR A 151 -19.54 -16.90 4.61
N ASN A 152 -18.35 -17.17 5.18
CA ASN A 152 -17.09 -17.04 4.44
C ASN A 152 -15.97 -17.97 4.94
N ASN A 153 -15.61 -18.97 4.12
CA ASN A 153 -14.53 -19.92 4.43
C ASN A 153 -13.11 -19.36 4.26
N PHE A 154 -12.93 -18.14 3.75
CA PHE A 154 -11.61 -17.56 3.48
C PHE A 154 -10.71 -17.51 4.74
N TRP A 155 -11.26 -17.04 5.86
CA TRP A 155 -10.55 -16.95 7.13
C TRP A 155 -10.22 -18.34 7.71
N GLY A 156 -11.07 -19.32 7.40
CA GLY A 156 -11.07 -20.64 7.99
C GLY A 156 -11.36 -20.60 9.50
N LYS A 157 -11.27 -21.76 10.16
CA LYS A 157 -11.59 -21.88 11.59
C LYS A 157 -10.44 -21.41 12.49
N ALA A 158 -10.76 -20.85 13.65
CA ALA A 158 -9.82 -20.55 14.73
C ALA A 158 -9.63 -21.77 15.65
N ILE A 159 -8.93 -22.79 15.14
CA ILE A 159 -8.61 -24.03 15.88
C ILE A 159 -7.14 -23.99 16.30
N GLY A 160 -6.83 -24.61 17.44
CA GLY A 160 -5.48 -24.74 17.97
C GLY A 160 -5.26 -23.91 19.24
N ASN A 161 -4.06 -24.06 19.81
CA ASN A 161 -3.63 -23.28 20.96
C ASN A 161 -3.34 -21.81 20.55
N PRO A 162 -3.14 -20.88 21.51
CA PRO A 162 -2.90 -19.47 21.20
C PRO A 162 -1.74 -19.22 20.23
N ALA A 163 -0.64 -19.97 20.35
CA ALA A 163 0.53 -19.81 19.48
C ALA A 163 0.24 -20.27 18.04
N GLU A 164 -0.52 -21.35 17.87
CA GLU A 164 -0.95 -21.84 16.55
C GLU A 164 -1.88 -20.85 15.86
N LYS A 165 -2.84 -20.29 16.60
CA LYS A 165 -3.74 -19.23 16.11
C LYS A 165 -2.94 -18.00 15.67
N GLU A 166 -2.00 -17.55 16.49
CA GLU A 166 -1.18 -16.39 16.15
C GLU A 166 -0.32 -16.65 14.91
N LYS A 167 0.32 -17.81 14.81
CA LYS A 167 1.09 -18.21 13.61
C LYS A 167 0.24 -18.17 12.35
N LYS A 168 -1.01 -18.65 12.42
CA LYS A 168 -1.96 -18.57 11.30
C LYS A 168 -2.26 -17.13 10.90
N VAL A 169 -2.56 -16.27 11.88
CA VAL A 169 -2.89 -14.85 11.64
C VAL A 169 -1.69 -14.08 11.08
N ARG A 170 -0.48 -14.37 11.58
CA ARG A 170 0.79 -13.82 11.03
C ARG A 170 0.99 -14.19 9.58
N SER A 171 0.78 -15.46 9.23
CA SER A 171 0.88 -15.94 7.85
C SER A 171 -0.15 -15.25 6.95
N LEU A 172 -1.39 -15.14 7.42
CA LEU A 172 -2.46 -14.48 6.70
C LEU A 172 -2.15 -13.01 6.42
N LEU A 173 -1.74 -12.25 7.44
CA LEU A 173 -1.42 -10.84 7.27
C LEU A 173 -0.19 -10.63 6.38
N THR A 174 0.84 -11.47 6.53
CA THR A 174 2.01 -11.47 5.65
C THR A 174 1.60 -11.67 4.20
N ASN A 175 0.69 -12.62 3.94
CA ASN A 175 0.15 -12.85 2.60
C ASN A 175 -0.58 -11.61 2.07
N MET A 176 -1.43 -10.98 2.88
CA MET A 176 -2.16 -9.78 2.47
C MET A 176 -1.24 -8.61 2.12
N LEU A 177 -0.25 -8.32 2.98
CA LEU A 177 0.69 -7.21 2.75
C LEU A 177 1.58 -7.44 1.52
N LYS A 178 1.95 -8.69 1.25
CA LYS A 178 2.76 -9.09 0.10
C LYS A 178 1.96 -9.08 -1.21
N ASN A 179 0.72 -9.57 -1.17
CA ASN A 179 -0.10 -9.81 -2.37
C ASN A 179 -1.23 -8.80 -2.55
N LYS A 180 -1.20 -7.67 -1.84
CA LYS A 180 -2.20 -6.60 -1.97
C LYS A 180 -2.29 -6.12 -3.42
N THR A 181 -3.51 -6.07 -3.94
CA THR A 181 -3.85 -5.53 -5.26
C THR A 181 -4.65 -4.22 -5.15
N TRP A 182 -5.06 -3.89 -3.93
CA TRP A 182 -5.76 -2.67 -3.59
C TRP A 182 -5.21 -2.15 -2.28
N TRP A 183 -4.91 -0.86 -2.24
CA TRP A 183 -4.69 -0.15 -0.99
C TRP A 183 -5.14 1.29 -1.14
N ASN A 184 -5.56 1.89 -0.04
CA ASN A 184 -5.97 3.28 -0.01
C ASN A 184 -5.72 3.89 1.39
N VAL A 185 -5.59 5.21 1.41
CA VAL A 185 -5.62 6.03 2.61
C VAL A 185 -6.79 7.01 2.47
N TYR A 186 -7.76 6.93 3.36
CA TYR A 186 -9.02 7.68 3.22
C TYR A 186 -9.68 7.99 4.57
N TYR A 187 -10.59 8.96 4.60
CA TYR A 187 -11.40 9.25 5.78
C TYR A 187 -12.52 8.24 5.94
N HIS A 188 -12.47 7.46 7.01
CA HIS A 188 -13.50 6.53 7.46
C HIS A 188 -14.39 7.21 8.51
N TYR A 189 -15.70 7.12 8.32
CA TYR A 189 -16.70 7.81 9.15
C TYR A 189 -16.60 7.58 10.68
N LYS A 190 -16.07 6.42 11.13
CA LYS A 190 -15.88 6.08 12.56
C LYS A 190 -14.44 6.15 13.05
N HIS A 191 -13.47 6.08 12.15
CA HIS A 191 -12.07 5.82 12.51
C HIS A 191 -11.12 6.88 11.94
N GLU A 192 -11.69 7.99 11.48
CA GLU A 192 -10.98 9.10 10.88
C GLU A 192 -10.07 8.60 9.75
N LEU A 193 -8.80 8.98 9.74
CA LEU A 193 -7.90 8.60 8.67
C LEU A 193 -7.44 7.15 8.82
N VAL A 194 -7.73 6.32 7.82
CA VAL A 194 -7.37 4.89 7.83
C VAL A 194 -6.46 4.53 6.66
N TYR A 195 -5.58 3.56 6.90
CA TYR A 195 -4.89 2.81 5.85
C TYR A 195 -5.53 1.44 5.72
N GLU A 196 -5.84 1.05 4.49
CA GLU A 196 -6.46 -0.24 4.22
C GLU A 196 -5.78 -0.93 3.04
N VAL A 197 -5.57 -2.24 3.17
CA VAL A 197 -5.07 -3.10 2.11
C VAL A 197 -6.07 -4.22 1.85
N ARG A 198 -6.17 -4.62 0.60
CA ARG A 198 -6.95 -5.78 0.17
C ARG A 198 -6.22 -6.57 -0.89
N ILE A 199 -6.43 -7.87 -0.87
CA ILE A 199 -6.03 -8.79 -1.94
C ILE A 199 -7.15 -8.92 -2.98
N ALA A 200 -6.88 -9.60 -4.09
CA ALA A 200 -7.80 -9.72 -5.22
C ALA A 200 -9.20 -10.25 -4.86
N SER A 201 -9.31 -11.11 -3.84
CA SER A 201 -10.58 -11.63 -3.35
C SER A 201 -11.43 -10.61 -2.59
N GLY A 202 -10.91 -9.41 -2.33
CA GLY A 202 -11.58 -8.36 -1.58
C GLY A 202 -11.29 -8.39 -0.08
N HIS A 203 -10.80 -9.51 0.46
CA HIS A 203 -10.40 -9.60 1.86
C HIS A 203 -9.21 -8.70 2.15
N GLY A 204 -9.15 -8.18 3.35
CA GLY A 204 -8.11 -7.21 3.69
C GLY A 204 -7.94 -6.97 5.18
N ALA A 205 -7.16 -5.94 5.47
CA ALA A 205 -6.84 -5.48 6.80
C ALA A 205 -6.81 -3.95 6.82
N ARG A 206 -7.15 -3.36 7.97
CA ARG A 206 -7.27 -1.91 8.15
C ARG A 206 -6.59 -1.47 9.45
N TRP A 207 -5.94 -0.31 9.37
CA TRP A 207 -5.30 0.37 10.48
C TRP A 207 -5.73 1.84 10.51
N LYS A 208 -5.69 2.46 11.69
CA LYS A 208 -5.65 3.92 11.78
C LYS A 208 -4.33 4.40 11.19
N LYS A 209 -4.35 5.53 10.49
CA LYS A 209 -3.16 6.05 9.80
C LYS A 209 -2.19 6.77 10.74
N GLU A 210 -2.69 7.32 11.84
CA GLU A 210 -1.94 8.18 12.76
C GLU A 210 -1.02 7.38 13.67
N ASP A 211 -1.53 6.32 14.28
CA ASP A 211 -0.84 5.49 15.28
C ASP A 211 -0.64 4.04 14.82
N LEU A 212 -1.09 3.70 13.61
CA LEU A 212 -1.08 2.33 13.07
C LEU A 212 -1.86 1.33 13.92
N GLU A 213 -2.79 1.79 14.76
CA GLU A 213 -3.64 0.88 15.51
C GLU A 213 -4.41 -0.03 14.55
N PHE A 214 -4.26 -1.33 14.74
CA PHE A 214 -5.01 -2.32 13.97
C PHE A 214 -6.50 -2.26 14.31
N ILE A 215 -7.30 -1.90 13.31
CA ILE A 215 -8.76 -1.78 13.44
C ILE A 215 -9.41 -3.16 13.27
N GLY A 216 -8.96 -3.93 12.29
CA GLY A 216 -9.52 -5.25 12.03
C GLY A 216 -9.30 -5.75 10.61
N PHE A 217 -9.72 -6.99 10.39
CA PHE A 217 -9.87 -7.56 9.07
C PHE A 217 -11.15 -7.05 8.40
N VAL A 218 -11.17 -7.05 7.07
CA VAL A 218 -12.32 -6.60 6.28
C VAL A 218 -12.74 -7.69 5.29
N GLU A 219 -14.05 -7.91 5.22
CA GLU A 219 -14.69 -8.80 4.24
C GLU A 219 -14.63 -8.17 2.83
N PRO A 220 -14.79 -8.96 1.75
CA PRO A 220 -14.89 -8.45 0.40
C PRO A 220 -15.92 -7.33 0.26
N PHE A 221 -15.70 -6.44 -0.70
CA PHE A 221 -16.72 -5.48 -1.08
C PHE A 221 -17.99 -6.24 -1.47
N PHE A 222 -19.13 -5.80 -0.93
CA PHE A 222 -20.42 -6.32 -1.36
C PHE A 222 -20.62 -5.97 -2.84
N LYS A 223 -21.09 -6.94 -3.60
CA LYS A 223 -21.73 -6.71 -4.90
C LYS A 223 -23.22 -6.54 -4.68
#